data_AF-A0A377ZNW2-F1
#
_entry.id   AF-A0A377ZNW2-F1
#
_cell.length_a   1.000
_cell.length_b   1.000
_cell.length_c   1.000
_cell.angle_alpha   90.00
_cell.angle_beta   90.00
_cell.angle_gamma   90.00
#
_symmetry.space_group_name_H-M   'P 1'
#
loop_
_entity.id
_entity.type
_entity.pdbx_description
1 polymer ?
#
loop_
_entity_poly.entity_id
_entity_poly.type
_entity_poly.pdbx_seq_one_letter_code
_entity_poly.pdbx_strand_id
1 'polypeptide(L)'
;MVTNDFEITQLLIDASQCGVIHTGGTLCRENRSCVGESAARTLRHLAIDTAFISASGWDSRGIFTPDENKVTVKETVSQVSARSILLCDSSKYNQVATFMALPLTRFTTIITDRHLSDAAASHIARHACEVLRAG
;
A
#
# COMPACT_ATOMS: atom_id res chain seq x y z
N MET A 1 9.11 -13.46 -0.75
CA MET A 1 8.00 -12.48 -0.56
C MET A 1 8.22 -11.75 0.75
N VAL A 2 7.84 -10.48 0.81
CA VAL A 2 7.99 -9.64 2.00
C VAL A 2 6.60 -9.10 2.37
N THR A 3 6.24 -9.14 3.65
CA THR A 3 4.97 -8.58 4.14
C THR A 3 5.14 -8.05 5.57
N ASN A 4 4.36 -7.04 5.94
CA ASN A 4 4.22 -6.60 7.32
C ASN A 4 2.90 -7.08 7.96
N ASP A 5 2.12 -7.88 7.25
CA ASP A 5 0.78 -8.31 7.62
C ASP A 5 0.76 -9.78 8.03
N PHE A 6 0.22 -10.05 9.23
CA PHE A 6 0.19 -11.40 9.79
C PHE A 6 -0.81 -12.32 9.10
N GLU A 7 -1.91 -11.80 8.55
CA GLU A 7 -2.87 -12.60 7.77
C GLU A 7 -2.26 -13.02 6.44
N ILE A 8 -1.56 -12.11 5.77
CA ILE A 8 -0.80 -12.44 4.55
C ILE A 8 0.31 -13.44 4.86
N THR A 9 1.02 -13.31 5.97
CA THR A 9 2.02 -14.31 6.38
C THR A 9 1.39 -15.69 6.55
N GLN A 10 0.25 -15.79 7.24
CA GLN A 10 -0.45 -17.06 7.43
C GLN A 10 -0.87 -17.67 6.09
N LEU A 11 -1.47 -16.87 5.20
CA LEU A 11 -1.85 -17.33 3.87
C LEU A 11 -0.65 -17.84 3.07
N LEU A 12 0.51 -17.18 3.16
CA LEU A 12 1.72 -17.62 2.46
C LEU A 12 2.32 -18.89 3.07
N ILE A 13 2.20 -19.11 4.38
CA ILE A 13 2.59 -20.37 5.02
C ILE A 13 1.74 -21.52 4.47
N ASP A 14 0.44 -21.31 4.30
CA ASP A 14 -0.49 -22.37 3.93
C ASP A 14 -0.52 -22.63 2.41
N ALA A 15 -0.37 -21.58 1.59
CA ALA A 15 -0.63 -21.63 0.15
C ALA A 15 0.61 -21.46 -0.75
N SER A 16 1.82 -21.33 -0.18
CA SER A 16 3.04 -21.08 -0.96
C SER A 16 4.27 -21.80 -0.37
N GLN A 17 5.25 -22.07 -1.23
CA GLN A 17 6.59 -22.56 -0.84
C GLN A 17 7.67 -21.46 -0.91
N CYS A 18 7.28 -20.21 -1.15
CA CYS A 18 8.24 -19.12 -1.28
C CYS A 18 8.89 -18.78 0.08
N GLY A 19 10.13 -18.31 0.06
CA GLY A 19 10.73 -17.71 1.26
C GLY A 19 9.94 -16.47 1.67
N VAL A 20 9.51 -16.41 2.94
CA VAL A 20 8.72 -15.29 3.49
C VAL A 20 9.56 -14.51 4.50
N ILE A 21 9.65 -13.20 4.30
CA ILE A 21 10.19 -12.25 5.28
C ILE A 21 9.02 -11.44 5.83
N HIS A 22 8.74 -11.60 7.12
CA HIS A 22 7.87 -10.65 7.82
C HIS A 22 8.70 -9.48 8.33
N THR A 23 8.29 -8.23 8.11
CA THR A 23 9.12 -7.05 8.45
C THR A 23 9.43 -6.95 9.95
N GLY A 24 8.55 -7.54 10.78
CA GLY A 24 8.56 -7.31 12.23
C GLY A 24 8.27 -5.84 12.56
N GLY A 25 8.45 -5.47 13.83
CA GLY A 25 8.21 -4.11 14.33
C GLY A 25 7.08 -4.03 15.35
N THR A 26 6.44 -2.87 15.46
CA THR A 26 5.37 -2.66 16.45
C THR A 26 4.05 -3.18 15.91
N LEU A 27 3.38 -4.05 16.66
CA LEU A 27 2.06 -4.59 16.28
C LEU A 27 0.97 -3.50 16.35
N CYS A 28 0.36 -3.18 15.21
CA CYS A 28 -0.95 -2.53 15.14
C CYS A 28 -2.03 -3.62 15.14
N ARG A 29 -2.79 -3.72 16.24
CA ARG A 29 -3.75 -4.82 16.45
C ARG A 29 -4.94 -4.72 15.51
N GLU A 30 -5.40 -3.51 15.24
CA GLU A 30 -6.56 -3.19 14.40
C GLU A 30 -6.36 -3.70 12.97
N ASN A 31 -5.13 -3.61 12.46
CA ASN A 31 -4.77 -4.03 11.11
C ASN A 31 -4.03 -5.37 11.08
N ARG A 32 -3.77 -5.99 12.23
CA ARG A 32 -2.97 -7.23 12.34
C ARG A 32 -1.68 -7.17 11.52
N SER A 33 -0.98 -6.04 11.65
CA SER A 33 0.22 -5.74 10.87
C SER A 33 1.27 -5.04 11.73
N CYS A 34 2.53 -5.07 11.32
CA CYS A 34 3.60 -4.32 11.94
C CYS A 34 3.77 -2.93 11.29
N VAL A 35 3.98 -1.93 12.13
CA VAL A 35 4.14 -0.52 11.76
C VAL A 35 5.39 0.10 12.41
N GLY A 36 5.68 1.34 12.03
CA GLY A 36 6.72 2.17 12.65
C GLY A 36 8.14 1.89 12.15
N GLU A 37 9.09 2.60 12.76
CA GLU A 37 10.48 2.68 12.31
C GLU A 37 11.22 1.34 12.31
N SER A 38 10.89 0.43 13.24
CA SER A 38 11.52 -0.90 13.27
C SER A 38 11.16 -1.73 12.03
N ALA A 39 9.90 -1.69 11.59
CA ALA A 39 9.45 -2.35 10.35
C ALA A 39 10.10 -1.69 9.12
N ALA A 40 10.15 -0.35 9.11
CA ALA A 40 10.80 0.41 8.05
C ALA A 40 12.29 0.08 7.91
N ARG A 41 13.03 -0.03 9.02
CA ARG A 41 14.45 -0.40 9.00
C ARG A 41 14.67 -1.76 8.32
N THR A 42 13.84 -2.76 8.60
CA THR A 42 13.91 -4.06 7.90
C THR A 42 13.75 -3.87 6.40
N LEU A 43 12.77 -3.07 5.95
CA LEU A 43 12.53 -2.79 4.53
C LEU A 43 13.71 -2.10 3.84
N ARG A 44 14.43 -1.19 4.53
CA ARG A 44 15.59 -0.46 3.94
C ARG A 44 16.74 -1.36 3.50
N HIS A 45 16.82 -2.59 4.01
CA HIS A 45 17.86 -3.55 3.66
C HIS A 45 17.46 -4.49 2.51
N LEU A 46 16.30 -4.28 1.89
CA LEU A 46 15.76 -5.12 0.84
C LEU A 46 15.70 -4.35 -0.48
N ALA A 47 16.06 -5.03 -1.57
CA ALA A 47 15.76 -4.56 -2.92
C ALA A 47 14.43 -5.20 -3.35
N ILE A 48 13.39 -4.39 -3.54
CA ILE A 48 12.04 -4.87 -3.86
C ILE A 48 11.73 -4.52 -5.32
N ASP A 49 11.30 -5.50 -6.11
CA ASP A 49 10.90 -5.23 -7.50
C ASP A 49 9.53 -4.55 -7.57
N THR A 50 8.56 -5.02 -6.78
CA THR A 50 7.19 -4.51 -6.79
C THR A 50 6.59 -4.49 -5.39
N ALA A 51 6.06 -3.34 -4.98
CA ALA A 51 5.31 -3.16 -3.74
C ALA A 51 3.83 -2.94 -4.02
N PHE A 52 3.00 -3.75 -3.36
CA PHE A 52 1.56 -3.52 -3.24
C PHE A 52 1.31 -2.72 -1.95
N ILE A 53 0.71 -1.54 -2.07
CA ILE A 53 0.50 -0.63 -0.95
C ILE A 53 -0.99 -0.32 -0.86
N SER A 54 -1.58 -0.56 0.30
CA SER A 54 -2.98 -0.22 0.58
C SER A 54 -3.14 1.21 1.11
N ALA A 55 -4.37 1.70 1.22
CA ALA A 55 -4.69 3.01 1.79
C ALA A 55 -5.92 2.93 2.71
N SER A 56 -6.01 3.86 3.68
CA SER A 56 -7.26 4.07 4.46
C SER A 56 -8.19 5.05 3.75
N GLY A 57 -7.63 5.99 3.00
CA GLY A 57 -8.33 6.88 2.11
C GLY A 57 -7.40 7.33 0.98
N TRP A 58 -7.94 7.71 -0.17
CA TRP A 58 -7.13 8.14 -1.31
C TRP A 58 -7.90 9.08 -2.24
N ASP A 59 -7.16 9.98 -2.89
CA ASP A 59 -7.69 10.84 -3.95
C ASP A 59 -6.58 11.18 -4.97
N SER A 60 -6.83 12.15 -5.86
CA SER A 60 -5.87 12.58 -6.87
C SER A 60 -4.55 13.13 -6.30
N ARG A 61 -4.51 13.54 -5.03
CA ARG A 61 -3.31 14.03 -4.37
C ARG A 61 -2.43 12.87 -3.88
N GLY A 62 -3.04 11.80 -3.38
CA GLY A 62 -2.30 10.64 -2.86
C GLY A 62 -3.12 9.77 -1.92
N ILE A 63 -2.40 9.00 -1.10
CA ILE A 63 -3.00 8.11 -0.09
C ILE A 63 -2.88 8.72 1.31
N PHE A 64 -3.90 8.48 2.12
CA PHE A 64 -4.03 9.00 3.47
C PHE A 64 -4.20 7.88 4.51
N THR A 65 -3.72 8.14 5.72
CA THR A 65 -3.82 7.26 6.88
C THR A 65 -4.05 8.09 8.16
N PRO A 66 -4.84 7.59 9.13
CA PRO A 66 -4.97 8.25 10.43
C PRO A 66 -3.79 7.94 11.37
N ASP A 67 -2.93 6.98 11.02
CA ASP A 67 -1.82 6.50 11.84
C ASP A 67 -0.48 6.88 11.20
N GLU A 68 0.26 7.76 11.88
CA GLU A 68 1.60 8.23 11.49
C GLU A 68 2.61 7.07 11.36
N ASN A 69 2.51 6.03 12.18
CA ASN A 69 3.44 4.90 12.12
C ASN A 69 3.31 4.10 10.81
N LYS A 70 2.15 4.19 10.14
CA LYS A 70 1.96 3.59 8.81
C LYS A 70 2.60 4.42 7.71
N VAL A 71 2.77 5.73 7.91
CA VAL A 71 3.42 6.62 6.93
C VAL A 71 4.84 6.16 6.67
N THR A 72 5.66 6.03 7.72
CA THR A 72 7.07 5.64 7.60
C THR A 72 7.26 4.31 6.87
N VAL A 73 6.41 3.33 7.12
CA VAL A 73 6.47 2.01 6.45
C VAL A 73 6.13 2.13 4.96
N LYS A 74 5.07 2.88 4.63
CA LYS A 74 4.63 3.10 3.23
C LYS A 74 5.66 3.92 2.44
N GLU A 75 6.20 4.96 3.03
CA GLU A 75 7.29 5.75 2.43
C GLU A 75 8.51 4.88 2.15
N THR A 76 8.93 4.11 3.15
CA THR A 76 10.13 3.28 3.01
C THR A 76 9.95 2.20 1.95
N VAL A 77 8.84 1.46 1.96
CA VAL A 77 8.61 0.40 0.96
C VAL A 77 8.50 1.01 -0.44
N SER A 78 7.88 2.18 -0.60
CA SER A 78 7.81 2.87 -1.90
C SER A 78 9.19 3.33 -2.40
N GLN A 79 10.08 3.77 -1.50
CA GLN A 79 11.44 4.21 -1.84
C GLN A 79 12.38 3.08 -2.27
N VAL A 80 12.28 1.91 -1.62
CA VAL A 80 13.15 0.76 -1.93
C VAL A 80 12.59 -0.15 -3.03
N SER A 81 11.41 0.18 -3.56
CA SER A 81 10.74 -0.61 -4.60
C SER A 81 10.93 0.00 -5.98
N ALA A 82 11.27 -0.83 -6.97
CA ALA A 82 11.34 -0.38 -8.37
C ALA A 82 9.97 0.06 -8.91
N ARG A 83 8.88 -0.59 -8.46
CA ARG A 83 7.50 -0.28 -8.82
C ARG A 83 6.60 -0.25 -7.59
N SER A 84 5.78 0.80 -7.45
CA SER A 84 4.70 0.85 -6.47
C SER A 84 3.34 0.73 -7.16
N ILE A 85 2.48 -0.13 -6.61
CA ILE A 85 1.10 -0.38 -7.03
C ILE A 85 0.17 -0.08 -5.85
N LEU A 86 -0.80 0.78 -6.05
CA LEU A 86 -1.84 1.08 -5.06
C LEU A 86 -2.96 0.04 -5.18
N LEU A 87 -3.35 -0.58 -4.06
CA LEU A 87 -4.52 -1.45 -3.96
C LEU A 87 -5.56 -0.85 -3.02
N CYS A 88 -6.68 -0.41 -3.57
CA CYS A 88 -7.75 0.22 -2.79
C CYS A 88 -9.11 0.14 -3.48
N ASP A 89 -10.15 -0.21 -2.73
CA ASP A 89 -11.53 -0.12 -3.20
C ASP A 89 -12.00 1.34 -3.36
N SER A 90 -13.08 1.50 -4.12
CA SER A 90 -13.71 2.80 -4.37
C SER A 90 -14.41 3.39 -3.15
N SER A 91 -14.76 2.60 -2.13
CA SER A 91 -15.35 3.12 -0.89
C SER A 91 -14.42 4.06 -0.13
N LYS A 92 -13.11 3.93 -0.38
CA LYS A 92 -12.04 4.79 0.18
C LYS A 92 -11.66 5.97 -0.71
N TYR A 93 -12.24 6.09 -1.91
CA TYR A 93 -11.96 7.21 -2.80
C TYR A 93 -12.57 8.51 -2.26
N ASN A 94 -11.83 9.63 -2.39
CA ASN A 94 -12.13 10.93 -1.76
C ASN A 94 -12.21 10.91 -0.23
N GLN A 95 -11.81 9.82 0.42
CA GLN A 95 -11.63 9.78 1.87
C GLN A 95 -10.25 10.33 2.21
N VAL A 96 -10.22 11.29 3.13
CA VAL A 96 -8.98 11.90 3.62
C VAL A 96 -8.79 11.55 5.09
N ALA A 97 -7.54 11.45 5.51
CA ALA A 97 -7.18 11.22 6.89
C ALA A 97 -6.04 12.17 7.29
N THR A 98 -5.70 12.17 8.59
CA THR A 98 -4.77 13.12 9.22
C THR A 98 -3.43 13.24 8.48
N PHE A 99 -2.88 12.11 8.01
CA PHE A 99 -1.55 12.07 7.39
C PHE A 99 -1.65 11.66 5.93
N MET A 100 -1.05 12.46 5.03
CA MET A 100 -0.78 12.04 3.65
C MET A 100 0.49 11.19 3.65
N ALA A 101 0.39 9.91 3.26
CA ALA A 101 1.52 8.98 3.35
C ALA A 101 2.37 8.96 2.07
N LEU A 102 1.75 8.98 0.90
CA LEU A 102 2.46 9.00 -0.39
C LEU A 102 1.65 9.82 -1.40
N PRO A 103 2.29 10.66 -2.22
CA PRO A 103 1.61 11.31 -3.32
C PRO A 103 1.24 10.30 -4.41
N LEU A 104 0.18 10.57 -5.16
CA LEU A 104 -0.32 9.63 -6.16
C LEU A 104 0.71 9.33 -7.26
N THR A 105 1.59 10.30 -7.52
CA THR A 105 2.71 10.21 -8.49
C THR A 105 3.74 9.13 -8.16
N ARG A 106 3.72 8.55 -6.95
CA ARG A 106 4.56 7.40 -6.60
C ARG A 106 4.04 6.09 -7.18
N PHE A 107 2.78 6.03 -7.59
CA PHE A 107 2.15 4.82 -8.08
C PHE A 107 2.11 4.77 -9.60
N THR A 108 2.57 3.65 -10.16
CA THR A 108 2.50 3.39 -11.60
C THR A 108 1.16 2.78 -12.00
N THR A 109 0.53 2.06 -11.07
CA THR A 109 -0.74 1.36 -11.27
C THR A 109 -1.59 1.47 -10.01
N ILE A 110 -2.89 1.62 -10.21
CA ILE A 110 -3.91 1.64 -9.18
C ILE A 110 -4.89 0.52 -9.50
N ILE A 111 -5.05 -0.41 -8.57
CA ILE A 111 -6.02 -1.50 -8.64
C ILE A 111 -7.16 -1.16 -7.70
N THR A 112 -8.37 -1.09 -8.25
CA THR A 112 -9.60 -0.74 -7.55
C THR A 112 -10.75 -1.62 -7.99
N ASP A 113 -11.90 -1.53 -7.32
CA ASP A 113 -13.10 -2.26 -7.69
C ASP A 113 -13.87 -1.57 -8.83
N ARG A 114 -14.84 -2.26 -9.42
CA ARG A 114 -15.63 -1.75 -10.56
C ARG A 114 -16.55 -0.58 -10.20
N HIS A 115 -16.67 -0.23 -8.92
CA HIS A 115 -17.54 0.83 -8.42
C HIS A 115 -16.93 2.23 -8.49
N LEU A 116 -15.63 2.36 -8.81
CA LEU A 116 -15.02 3.67 -9.06
C LEU A 116 -15.59 4.30 -10.34
N SER A 117 -16.14 5.52 -10.25
CA SER A 117 -16.76 6.20 -11.40
C SER A 117 -15.80 6.45 -12.56
N ASP A 118 -16.32 6.51 -13.79
CA ASP A 118 -15.52 6.80 -15.00
C ASP A 118 -14.87 8.17 -14.96
N ALA A 119 -15.56 9.15 -14.39
CA ALA A 119 -15.01 10.48 -14.16
C ALA A 119 -13.80 10.44 -13.21
N ALA A 120 -13.89 9.68 -12.10
CA ALA A 120 -12.78 9.51 -11.17
C ALA A 120 -11.60 8.79 -11.82
N ALA A 121 -11.83 7.64 -12.48
CA ALA A 121 -10.78 6.89 -13.15
C ALA A 121 -10.08 7.72 -14.24
N SER A 122 -10.84 8.46 -15.05
CA SER A 122 -10.28 9.36 -16.07
C SER A 122 -9.52 10.55 -15.47
N HIS A 123 -9.92 11.03 -14.29
CA HIS A 123 -9.19 12.06 -13.57
C HIS A 123 -7.86 11.53 -13.02
N ILE A 124 -7.88 10.34 -12.44
CA ILE A 124 -6.71 9.67 -11.89
C ILE A 124 -5.70 9.34 -13.00
N ALA A 125 -6.15 8.76 -14.13
CA ALA A 125 -5.28 8.37 -15.24
C ALA A 125 -4.47 9.53 -15.84
N ARG A 126 -4.91 10.78 -15.65
CA ARG A 126 -4.13 11.98 -16.04
C ARG A 126 -2.83 12.16 -15.24
N HIS A 127 -2.68 11.47 -14.12
CA HIS A 127 -1.46 11.48 -13.29
C HIS A 127 -0.43 10.42 -13.72
N ALA A 128 -0.51 9.96 -14.98
CA ALA A 128 0.38 8.95 -15.55
C ALA A 128 0.38 7.60 -14.81
N CYS A 129 -0.77 7.22 -14.24
CA CYS A 129 -0.97 5.92 -13.62
C CYS A 129 -2.01 5.10 -14.40
N GLU A 130 -1.75 3.80 -14.53
CA GLU A 130 -2.71 2.84 -15.08
C GLU A 130 -3.79 2.54 -14.02
N VAL A 131 -5.07 2.60 -14.38
CA VAL A 131 -6.18 2.26 -13.47
C VAL A 131 -6.81 0.94 -13.90
N LEU A 132 -6.66 -0.08 -13.07
CA LEU A 132 -7.23 -1.41 -13.26
C LEU A 132 -8.45 -1.58 -12.34
N ARG A 133 -9.61 -1.88 -12.93
CA ARG A 133 -10.83 -2.18 -12.19
C ARG A 133 -11.04 -3.70 -12.14
N ALA A 134 -10.68 -4.30 -11.01
CA ALA A 134 -10.90 -5.71 -10.74
C ALA A 134 -12.28 -5.92 -10.10
N GLY A 135 -12.86 -7.11 -10.25
CA GLY A 135 -14.10 -7.47 -9.56
C GLY A 135 -14.30 -8.96 -9.58
#